data_AF-A0A914DED3-F1
#
_entry.id   AF-A0A914DED3-F1
#
_cell.length_a   1.000
_cell.length_b   1.000
_cell.length_c   1.000
_cell.angle_alpha   90.00
_cell.angle_beta   90.00
_cell.angle_gamma   90.00
#
_symmetry.space_group_name_H-M   'P 1'
#
loop_
_entity.id
_entity.type
_entity.pdbx_description
1 polymer ?
#
loop_
_entity_poly.entity_id
_entity_poly.type
_entity_poly.pdbx_seq_one_letter_code
_entity_poly.pdbx_strand_id
1 'polypeptide(L)'
;MSARSAGNPMNQRLSQVHVFRLCTIPQIQRFVEYTDLAFYQVIIEILIPDVLSTGMTPTLTNLLRNFAKTLEPSLKKAMQNAPGNILKTKLVSVRLLAQTLKRYTSLNHLAQAARAVFQKEDQIRQMYEDFCRVDLSNVQEQAGWVCLTDPVLVRSIQADFKENLYRQKSLEQWAEWMEAVVDQVRKRYEGNDIIERNQIQDFRVNIQTNSNPFPTIWK
;
A
#
# COMPACT_ATOMS: atom_id res chain seq x y z
N MET A 1 -15.86 -67.46 -10.47
CA MET A 1 -16.36 -66.08 -10.30
C MET A 1 -15.44 -65.35 -9.33
N SER A 2 -14.52 -64.52 -9.84
CA SER A 2 -13.65 -63.67 -9.01
C SER A 2 -14.00 -62.22 -9.31
N ALA A 3 -14.63 -61.56 -8.34
CA ALA A 3 -15.03 -60.17 -8.43
C ALA A 3 -13.76 -59.29 -8.45
N ARG A 4 -13.50 -58.65 -9.59
CA ARG A 4 -12.56 -57.53 -9.67
C ARG A 4 -13.08 -56.43 -8.75
N SER A 5 -12.30 -56.12 -7.71
CA SER A 5 -12.43 -54.89 -6.93
C SER A 5 -12.29 -53.70 -7.89
N ALA A 6 -13.42 -53.07 -8.23
CA ALA A 6 -13.43 -51.78 -8.90
C ALA A 6 -12.95 -50.74 -7.87
N GLY A 7 -11.68 -50.34 -7.99
CA GLY A 7 -11.11 -49.26 -7.20
C GLY A 7 -11.99 -48.00 -7.32
N ASN A 8 -12.28 -47.39 -6.17
CA ASN A 8 -13.15 -46.22 -6.05
C ASN A 8 -12.72 -45.09 -7.02
N PRO A 9 -13.58 -44.66 -7.98
CA PRO A 9 -13.23 -43.66 -9.00
C PRO A 9 -12.94 -42.26 -8.44
N MET A 10 -13.24 -42.00 -7.16
CA MET A 10 -12.97 -40.70 -6.51
C MET A 10 -11.50 -40.44 -6.17
N ASN A 11 -10.58 -41.40 -6.36
CA ASN A 11 -9.16 -41.27 -6.00
C ASN A 11 -8.20 -41.15 -7.19
N GLN A 12 -8.68 -40.80 -8.39
CA GLN A 12 -7.79 -40.48 -9.50
C GLN A 12 -7.19 -39.08 -9.33
N ARG A 13 -6.07 -39.01 -8.62
CA ARG A 13 -5.24 -37.80 -8.54
C ARG A 13 -4.70 -37.49 -9.93
N LEU A 14 -4.79 -36.23 -10.36
CA LEU A 14 -4.17 -35.78 -11.60
C LEU A 14 -2.65 -35.97 -11.52
N SER A 15 -2.05 -36.51 -12.58
CA SER A 15 -0.60 -36.57 -12.70
C SER A 15 -0.01 -35.16 -12.88
N GLN A 16 1.27 -34.98 -12.57
CA GLN A 16 1.96 -33.71 -12.77
C GLN A 16 1.87 -33.22 -14.23
N VAL A 17 1.94 -34.14 -15.20
CA VAL A 17 1.81 -33.81 -16.62
C VAL A 17 0.43 -33.26 -16.94
N HIS A 18 -0.63 -33.85 -16.37
CA HIS A 18 -2.00 -33.34 -16.56
C HIS A 18 -2.16 -31.96 -15.93
N VAL A 19 -1.63 -31.75 -14.72
CA VAL A 19 -1.65 -30.42 -14.05
C VAL A 19 -0.89 -29.39 -14.88
N PHE A 20 0.29 -29.73 -15.41
CA PHE A 20 1.08 -28.80 -16.22
C PHE A 20 0.38 -28.43 -17.52
N ARG A 21 -0.34 -29.36 -18.16
CA ARG A 21 -1.18 -29.03 -19.32
C ARG A 21 -2.30 -28.07 -18.95
N LEU A 22 -2.97 -28.25 -17.81
CA LEU A 22 -3.99 -27.30 -17.36
C LEU A 22 -3.41 -25.90 -17.14
N CYS A 23 -2.19 -25.83 -16.60
CA CYS A 23 -1.49 -24.55 -16.39
C CYS A 23 -1.08 -23.83 -17.69
N THR A 24 -1.21 -24.42 -18.88
CA THR A 24 -1.02 -23.69 -20.14
C THR A 24 -2.28 -22.94 -20.59
N ILE A 25 -3.45 -23.26 -20.03
CA ILE A 25 -4.73 -22.65 -20.36
C ILE A 25 -4.79 -21.24 -19.73
N PRO A 26 -4.99 -20.16 -20.53
CA PRO A 26 -5.00 -18.79 -20.01
C PRO A 26 -6.04 -18.54 -18.91
N GLN A 27 -7.22 -19.15 -19.00
CA GLN A 27 -8.29 -19.04 -18.02
C GLN A 27 -7.87 -19.64 -16.67
N ILE A 28 -7.15 -20.77 -16.68
CA ILE A 28 -6.60 -21.37 -15.47
C ILE A 28 -5.51 -20.49 -14.87
N GLN A 29 -4.63 -19.90 -15.70
CA GLN A 29 -3.61 -18.97 -15.21
C GLN A 29 -4.21 -17.75 -14.50
N ARG A 30 -5.24 -17.13 -15.09
CA ARG A 30 -5.96 -16.00 -14.46
C ARG A 30 -6.66 -16.41 -13.17
N PHE A 31 -7.27 -17.58 -13.16
CA PHE A 31 -7.91 -18.11 -11.94
C PHE A 31 -6.89 -18.34 -10.81
N VAL A 32 -5.72 -18.90 -11.14
CA VAL A 32 -4.64 -19.09 -10.17
C VAL A 32 -4.11 -17.76 -9.67
N GLU A 33 -3.88 -16.78 -10.54
CA GLU A 33 -3.46 -15.44 -10.15
C GLU A 33 -4.45 -14.78 -9.19
N TYR A 34 -5.73 -14.79 -9.54
CA TYR A 34 -6.79 -14.25 -8.69
C TYR A 34 -6.82 -14.91 -7.31
N THR A 35 -6.71 -16.25 -7.27
CA THR A 35 -6.72 -17.01 -6.02
C THR A 35 -5.48 -16.73 -5.18
N ASP A 36 -4.29 -16.67 -5.80
CA ASP A 36 -3.05 -16.31 -5.13
C ASP A 36 -3.15 -14.91 -4.52
N LEU A 37 -3.61 -13.92 -5.29
CA LEU A 37 -3.74 -12.54 -4.82
C LEU A 37 -4.75 -12.43 -3.66
N ALA A 38 -5.90 -13.09 -3.75
CA ALA A 38 -6.90 -13.11 -2.68
C ALA A 38 -6.33 -13.77 -1.40
N PHE A 39 -5.61 -14.88 -1.55
CA PHE A 39 -4.96 -15.54 -0.43
C PHE A 39 -3.85 -14.68 0.19
N TYR A 40 -3.04 -14.01 -0.63
CA TYR A 40 -1.98 -13.13 -0.17
C TYR A 40 -2.52 -11.90 0.55
N GLN A 41 -3.67 -11.38 0.12
CA GLN A 41 -4.37 -10.32 0.84
C GLN A 41 -4.73 -10.77 2.26
N VAL A 42 -5.32 -11.97 2.42
CA VAL A 42 -5.63 -12.54 3.73
C VAL A 42 -4.38 -12.73 4.59
N ILE A 43 -3.28 -13.20 3.99
CA ILE A 43 -1.98 -13.30 4.69
C ILE A 43 -1.56 -11.93 5.25
N ILE A 44 -1.62 -10.87 4.43
CA ILE A 44 -1.24 -9.52 4.86
C ILE A 44 -2.13 -9.05 6.01
N GLU A 45 -3.44 -9.20 5.89
CA GLU A 45 -4.41 -8.77 6.91
C GLU A 45 -4.22 -9.50 8.25
N ILE A 46 -3.87 -10.79 8.21
CA ILE A 46 -3.61 -11.56 9.44
C ILE A 46 -2.25 -11.19 10.06
N LEU A 47 -1.20 -11.04 9.23
CA LEU A 47 0.16 -10.82 9.72
C LEU A 47 0.40 -9.37 10.17
N ILE A 48 -0.23 -8.40 9.50
CA ILE A 48 -0.08 -6.96 9.77
C ILE A 48 -1.46 -6.29 9.67
N PRO A 49 -2.36 -6.54 10.65
CA PRO A 49 -3.72 -6.01 10.62
C PRO A 49 -3.77 -4.49 10.71
N ASP A 50 -2.82 -3.89 11.44
CA ASP A 50 -2.67 -2.45 11.55
C ASP A 50 -1.18 -2.10 11.61
N VAL A 51 -0.74 -1.30 10.63
CA VAL A 51 0.64 -0.84 10.50
C VAL A 51 1.01 0.14 11.60
N LEU A 52 0.02 0.87 12.11
CA LEU A 52 0.24 1.75 13.26
C LEU A 52 0.39 0.89 14.51
N SER A 53 -0.39 -0.16 14.75
CA SER A 53 -0.37 -0.94 15.99
C SER A 53 0.99 -1.09 16.69
N THR A 54 0.99 -0.86 18.01
CA THR A 54 2.15 -1.04 18.90
C THR A 54 2.47 -2.51 19.17
N GLY A 55 1.58 -3.44 18.80
CA GLY A 55 1.76 -4.88 19.04
C GLY A 55 2.82 -5.54 18.17
N MET A 56 3.33 -4.86 17.14
CA MET A 56 4.38 -5.38 16.27
C MET A 56 5.74 -5.36 16.95
N THR A 57 6.28 -6.53 17.27
CA THR A 57 7.60 -6.65 17.91
C THR A 57 8.75 -6.58 16.88
N PRO A 58 9.95 -6.11 17.25
CA PRO A 58 11.12 -6.14 16.36
C PRO A 58 11.44 -7.54 15.81
N THR A 59 11.21 -8.58 16.62
CA THR A 59 11.39 -9.98 16.22
C THR A 59 10.43 -10.36 15.10
N LEU A 60 9.14 -10.09 15.25
CA LEU A 60 8.14 -10.39 14.22
C LEU A 60 8.42 -9.61 12.94
N THR A 61 8.77 -8.32 13.04
CA THR A 61 9.18 -7.49 11.91
C THR A 61 10.35 -8.11 11.14
N ASN A 62 11.37 -8.59 11.85
CA ASN A 62 12.53 -9.24 11.22
C ASN A 62 12.17 -10.59 10.57
N LEU A 63 11.31 -11.39 11.21
CA LEU A 63 10.81 -12.64 10.63
C LEU A 63 10.06 -12.38 9.33
N LEU A 64 9.15 -11.40 9.30
CA LEU A 64 8.39 -11.01 8.12
C LEU A 64 9.28 -10.50 6.99
N ARG A 65 10.28 -9.67 7.31
CA ARG A 65 11.27 -9.18 6.32
C ARG A 65 12.10 -10.31 5.73
N ASN A 66 12.51 -11.29 6.55
CA ASN A 66 13.26 -12.45 6.09
C ASN A 66 12.39 -13.39 5.25
N PHE A 67 11.15 -13.65 5.69
CA PHE A 67 10.17 -14.39 4.90
C PHE A 67 9.93 -13.74 3.52
N ALA A 68 9.75 -12.42 3.47
CA ALA A 68 9.59 -11.69 2.22
C ALA A 68 10.80 -11.82 1.27
N LYS A 69 12.03 -12.00 1.79
CA LYS A 69 13.23 -12.23 0.97
C LYS A 69 13.26 -13.65 0.39
N THR A 70 12.69 -14.63 1.07
CA THR A 70 12.76 -16.05 0.67
C THR A 70 11.59 -16.49 -0.21
N LEU A 71 10.49 -15.73 -0.25
CA LEU A 71 9.28 -16.04 -1.02
C LEU A 71 9.54 -16.34 -2.50
N GLU A 72 10.17 -15.42 -3.22
CA GLU A 72 10.41 -15.59 -4.66
C GLU A 72 11.38 -16.75 -4.97
N PRO A 73 12.57 -16.86 -4.33
CA PRO A 73 13.46 -18.00 -4.55
C PRO A 73 12.81 -19.35 -4.24
N SER A 74 12.05 -19.42 -3.14
CA SER A 74 11.36 -20.64 -2.73
C SER A 74 10.31 -21.05 -3.75
N LEU A 75 9.50 -20.10 -4.24
CA LEU A 75 8.50 -20.37 -5.26
C LEU A 75 9.13 -20.80 -6.58
N LYS A 76 10.20 -20.12 -7.02
CA LYS A 76 10.92 -20.48 -8.25
C LYS A 76 11.47 -21.90 -8.18
N LYS A 77 11.97 -22.32 -7.01
CA LYS A 77 12.43 -23.70 -6.76
C LYS A 77 11.27 -24.70 -6.75
N ALA A 78 10.13 -24.37 -6.11
CA ALA A 78 8.96 -25.24 -6.06
C ALA A 78 8.30 -25.45 -7.43
N MET A 79 8.42 -24.46 -8.32
CA MET A 79 7.84 -24.45 -9.66
C MET A 79 8.80 -24.97 -10.74
N GLN A 80 9.86 -25.71 -10.36
CA GLN A 80 10.76 -26.33 -11.33
C GLN A 80 9.98 -27.18 -12.33
N ASN A 81 10.35 -27.06 -13.60
CA ASN A 81 9.72 -27.74 -14.75
C ASN A 81 8.27 -27.32 -15.06
N ALA A 82 7.67 -26.40 -14.30
CA ALA A 82 6.35 -25.88 -14.61
C ALA A 82 6.37 -25.05 -15.92
N PRO A 83 5.24 -24.97 -16.65
CA PRO A 83 5.16 -24.13 -17.84
C PRO A 83 5.55 -22.67 -17.56
N GLY A 84 6.28 -22.05 -18.48
CA GLY A 84 6.85 -20.72 -18.27
C GLY A 84 5.81 -19.63 -17.96
N ASN A 85 4.63 -19.68 -18.57
CA ASN A 85 3.59 -18.66 -18.38
C ASN A 85 2.99 -18.70 -16.96
N ILE A 86 2.71 -19.89 -16.41
CA ILE A 86 2.21 -19.99 -15.04
C ILE A 86 3.29 -19.60 -14.02
N LEU A 87 4.56 -19.93 -14.29
CA LEU A 87 5.68 -19.50 -13.45
C LEU A 87 5.78 -17.98 -13.42
N LYS A 88 5.75 -17.30 -14.58
CA LYS A 88 5.77 -15.83 -14.66
C LYS A 88 4.63 -15.21 -13.86
N THR A 89 3.41 -15.74 -14.03
CA THR A 89 2.21 -15.27 -13.32
C THR A 89 2.39 -15.37 -11.80
N LYS A 90 2.73 -16.55 -11.29
CA LYS A 90 2.94 -16.74 -9.84
C LYS A 90 4.10 -15.90 -9.29
N LEU A 91 5.16 -15.67 -10.07
CA LEU A 91 6.27 -14.81 -9.66
C LEU A 91 5.85 -13.34 -9.52
N VAL A 92 4.96 -12.83 -10.37
CA VAL A 92 4.42 -11.47 -10.23
C VAL A 92 3.62 -11.37 -8.93
N SER A 93 2.68 -12.29 -8.68
CA SER A 93 1.85 -12.29 -7.47
C SER A 93 2.68 -12.39 -6.19
N VAL A 94 3.69 -13.29 -6.14
CA VAL A 94 4.52 -13.46 -4.94
C VAL A 94 5.45 -12.27 -4.68
N ARG A 95 5.93 -11.60 -5.75
CA ARG A 95 6.71 -10.37 -5.63
C ARG A 95 5.88 -9.25 -5.04
N LEU A 96 4.61 -9.15 -5.43
CA LEU A 96 3.68 -8.18 -4.85
C LEU A 96 3.48 -8.43 -3.36
N LEU A 97 3.28 -9.70 -2.94
CA LEU A 97 3.23 -10.05 -1.51
C LEU A 97 4.51 -9.65 -0.78
N ALA A 98 5.68 -10.02 -1.32
CA ALA A 98 6.97 -9.69 -0.73
C ALA A 98 7.21 -8.18 -0.60
N GLN A 99 6.84 -7.40 -1.63
CA GLN A 99 6.93 -5.95 -1.61
C GLN A 99 5.97 -5.35 -0.58
N THR A 100 4.75 -5.86 -0.48
CA THR A 100 3.75 -5.39 0.49
C THR A 100 4.21 -5.63 1.92
N LEU A 101 4.71 -6.83 2.25
CA LEU A 101 5.30 -7.15 3.55
C LEU A 101 6.46 -6.20 3.89
N LYS A 102 7.37 -5.95 2.94
CA LYS A 102 8.50 -5.02 3.14
C LYS A 102 8.01 -3.59 3.38
N ARG A 103 7.01 -3.13 2.62
CA ARG A 103 6.43 -1.79 2.78
C ARG A 103 5.79 -1.63 4.15
N TYR A 104 4.92 -2.55 4.55
CA TYR A 104 4.20 -2.48 5.83
C TYR A 104 5.13 -2.62 7.04
N THR A 105 6.12 -3.52 6.98
CA THR A 105 7.15 -3.60 8.03
C THR A 105 8.06 -2.37 8.10
N SER A 106 8.23 -1.63 6.99
CA SER A 106 8.99 -0.38 6.99
C SER A 106 8.15 0.79 7.54
N LEU A 107 6.88 0.86 7.15
CA LEU A 107 5.93 1.84 7.70
C LEU A 107 5.70 1.63 9.20
N ASN A 108 5.59 0.40 9.68
CA ASN A 108 5.47 0.13 11.11
C ASN A 108 6.69 0.63 11.90
N HIS A 109 7.89 0.43 11.36
CA HIS A 109 9.11 0.97 11.96
C HIS A 109 9.10 2.51 11.99
N LEU A 110 8.63 3.16 10.92
CA LEU A 110 8.46 4.61 10.88
C LEU A 110 7.44 5.07 11.93
N ALA A 111 6.33 4.35 12.08
CA ALA A 111 5.32 4.63 13.10
C ALA A 111 5.90 4.53 14.52
N GLN A 112 6.74 3.53 14.80
CA GLN A 112 7.44 3.42 16.09
C GLN A 112 8.40 4.60 16.33
N ALA A 113 9.14 5.02 15.31
CA ALA A 113 10.01 6.19 15.41
C ALA A 113 9.20 7.47 15.68
N ALA A 114 8.08 7.67 14.98
CA ALA A 114 7.19 8.80 15.19
C ALA A 114 6.59 8.80 16.60
N ARG A 115 6.17 7.64 17.13
CA ARG A 115 5.70 7.54 18.52
C ARG A 115 6.76 7.94 19.53
N ALA A 116 8.00 7.51 19.33
CA ALA A 116 9.10 7.90 20.22
C ALA A 116 9.36 9.41 20.23
N VAL A 117 9.04 10.13 19.15
CA VAL A 117 9.06 11.60 19.11
C VAL A 117 7.85 12.17 19.84
N PHE A 118 6.65 11.64 19.60
CA PHE A 118 5.41 12.13 20.22
C PHE A 118 5.33 11.91 21.74
N GLN A 119 6.13 11.00 22.29
CA GLN A 119 6.30 10.85 23.73
C GLN A 119 7.18 11.94 24.38
N LYS A 120 7.81 12.83 23.59
CA LYS A 120 8.68 13.90 24.09
C LYS A 120 7.93 15.22 24.12
N GLU A 121 7.13 15.45 25.16
CA GLU A 121 6.24 16.62 25.28
C GLU A 121 6.95 17.96 25.03
N ASP A 122 8.17 18.14 25.57
CA ASP A 122 8.92 19.38 25.38
C ASP A 122 9.31 19.61 23.91
N GLN A 123 9.58 18.55 23.14
CA GLN A 123 9.86 18.67 21.71
C GLN A 123 8.59 19.06 20.93
N ILE A 124 7.44 18.49 21.29
CA ILE A 124 6.15 18.83 20.67
C ILE A 124 5.75 20.28 20.99
N ARG A 125 5.99 20.73 22.23
CA ARG A 125 5.76 22.12 22.64
C ARG A 125 6.66 23.08 21.85
N GLN A 126 7.94 22.74 21.68
CA GLN A 126 8.84 23.53 20.85
C GLN A 126 8.37 23.59 19.40
N MET A 127 7.92 22.46 18.82
CA MET A 127 7.35 22.44 17.46
C MET A 127 6.12 23.35 17.32
N TYR A 128 5.26 23.40 18.35
CA TYR A 128 4.12 24.32 18.38
C TYR A 128 4.56 25.79 18.40
N GLU A 129 5.52 26.14 19.25
CA GLU A 129 6.06 27.50 19.34
C GLU A 129 6.72 27.93 18.03
N ASP A 130 7.51 27.05 17.42
CA ASP A 130 8.16 27.29 16.14
C ASP A 130 7.11 27.49 15.04
N PHE A 131 6.06 26.67 15.01
CA PHE A 131 4.96 26.81 14.06
C PHE A 131 4.22 28.16 14.21
N CYS A 132 3.99 28.61 15.45
CA CYS A 132 3.35 29.90 15.71
C CYS A 132 4.17 31.12 15.28
N ARG A 133 5.49 30.96 15.13
CA ARG A 133 6.39 32.03 14.67
C ARG A 133 6.45 32.14 13.14
N VAL A 134 5.96 31.15 12.41
CA VAL A 134 5.92 31.18 10.95
C VAL A 134 4.80 32.12 10.48
N ASP A 135 5.14 33.09 9.62
CA ASP A 135 4.15 33.91 8.93
C ASP A 135 3.52 33.12 7.76
N LEU A 136 2.52 32.30 8.11
CA LEU A 136 1.79 31.48 7.17
C LEU A 136 0.98 32.30 6.15
N SER A 137 0.66 33.57 6.46
CA SER A 137 -0.04 34.45 5.53
C SER A 137 0.87 34.84 4.37
N ASN A 138 2.10 35.24 4.67
CA ASN A 138 3.11 35.54 3.66
C ASN A 138 3.50 34.28 2.85
N VAL A 139 3.64 33.11 3.49
CA VAL A 139 3.89 31.85 2.77
C VAL A 139 2.75 31.54 1.79
N GLN A 140 1.50 31.74 2.21
CA GLN A 140 0.33 31.51 1.39
C GLN A 140 0.25 32.47 0.19
N GLU A 141 0.57 33.75 0.38
CA GLU A 141 0.61 34.74 -0.71
C GLU A 141 1.69 34.40 -1.73
N GLN A 142 2.89 34.00 -1.27
CA GLN A 142 4.02 33.66 -2.13
C GLN A 142 3.87 32.30 -2.83
N ALA A 143 3.07 31.37 -2.31
CA ALA A 143 2.86 30.04 -2.89
C ALA A 143 1.53 29.90 -3.64
N GLY A 144 0.53 30.74 -3.33
CA GLY A 144 -0.83 30.60 -3.83
C GLY A 144 -0.95 30.73 -5.35
N TRP A 145 -0.11 31.55 -5.97
CA TRP A 145 -0.07 31.73 -7.43
C TRP A 145 0.54 30.53 -8.17
N VAL A 146 1.42 29.76 -7.52
CA VAL A 146 2.06 28.57 -8.10
C VAL A 146 1.18 27.34 -7.92
N CYS A 147 0.66 27.14 -6.71
CA CYS A 147 0.06 25.88 -6.31
C CYS A 147 -1.43 25.78 -6.67
N LEU A 148 -2.07 26.88 -7.12
CA LEU A 148 -3.50 26.98 -7.41
C LEU A 148 -4.37 26.41 -6.26
N THR A 149 -3.86 26.49 -5.02
CA THR A 149 -4.45 25.88 -3.84
C THR A 149 -5.55 26.76 -3.27
N ASP A 150 -6.66 26.14 -2.86
CA ASP A 150 -7.78 26.83 -2.22
C ASP A 150 -7.31 27.50 -0.91
N PRO A 151 -7.35 28.85 -0.82
CA PRO A 151 -6.86 29.54 0.34
C PRO A 151 -7.59 29.21 1.64
N VAL A 152 -8.87 28.83 1.56
CA VAL A 152 -9.70 28.46 2.71
C VAL A 152 -9.27 27.08 3.22
N LEU A 153 -9.08 26.12 2.32
CA LEU A 153 -8.61 24.78 2.68
C LEU A 153 -7.22 24.83 3.33
N VAL A 154 -6.29 25.60 2.74
CA VAL A 154 -4.94 25.78 3.29
C VAL A 154 -4.99 26.34 4.72
N ARG A 155 -5.80 27.39 4.95
CA ARG A 155 -5.98 27.95 6.30
C ARG A 155 -6.60 26.97 7.29
N SER A 156 -7.58 26.17 6.85
CA SER A 156 -8.19 25.13 7.68
C SER A 156 -7.15 24.09 8.10
N ILE A 157 -6.35 23.58 7.15
CA ILE A 157 -5.29 22.59 7.42
C ILE A 157 -4.24 23.17 8.39
N GLN A 158 -3.85 24.43 8.20
CA GLN A 158 -2.92 25.12 9.09
C GLN A 158 -3.46 25.26 10.51
N ALA A 159 -4.73 25.67 10.65
CA ALA A 159 -5.40 25.79 11.94
C ALA A 159 -5.50 24.44 12.65
N ASP A 160 -5.90 23.39 11.94
CA ASP A 160 -5.99 22.04 12.49
C ASP A 160 -4.61 21.51 12.89
N PHE A 161 -3.59 21.72 12.07
CA PHE A 161 -2.21 21.31 12.38
C PHE A 161 -1.71 21.97 13.68
N LYS A 162 -1.96 23.28 13.83
CA LYS A 162 -1.64 24.02 15.05
C LYS A 162 -2.36 23.45 16.27
N GLU A 163 -3.65 23.18 16.15
CA GLU A 163 -4.45 22.61 17.24
C GLU A 163 -4.00 21.18 17.60
N ASN A 164 -3.64 20.37 16.60
CA ASN A 164 -3.12 19.03 16.81
C ASN A 164 -1.81 19.03 17.60
N LEU A 165 -0.90 19.97 17.31
CA LEU A 165 0.33 20.19 18.08
C LEU A 165 0.02 20.66 19.50
N TYR A 166 -0.86 21.66 19.65
CA TYR A 166 -1.24 22.21 20.95
C TYR A 166 -1.85 21.14 21.87
N ARG A 167 -2.74 20.30 21.32
CA ARG A 167 -3.37 19.18 22.05
C ARG A 167 -2.47 17.96 22.22
N GLN A 168 -1.27 17.97 21.65
CA GLN A 168 -0.34 16.84 21.67
C GLN A 168 -1.01 15.52 21.22
N LYS A 169 -1.69 15.56 20.07
CA LYS A 169 -2.40 14.40 19.54
C LYS A 169 -1.49 13.17 19.39
N SER A 170 -2.05 11.98 19.61
CA SER A 170 -1.35 10.71 19.40
C SER A 170 -1.10 10.46 17.90
N LEU A 171 -0.20 9.51 17.58
CA LEU A 171 0.11 9.16 16.19
C LEU A 171 -1.14 8.72 15.41
N GLU A 172 -2.03 7.98 16.06
CA GLU A 172 -3.28 7.50 15.48
C GLU A 172 -4.20 8.68 15.14
N GLN A 173 -4.33 9.64 16.05
CA GLN A 173 -5.14 10.84 15.81
C GLN A 173 -4.54 11.75 14.72
N TRP A 174 -3.21 11.78 14.59
CA TRP A 174 -2.53 12.43 13.47
C TRP A 174 -2.81 11.71 12.14
N ALA A 175 -2.81 10.38 12.14
CA ALA A 175 -3.14 9.58 10.95
C ALA A 175 -4.60 9.78 10.52
N GLU A 176 -5.54 9.76 11.45
CA GLU A 176 -6.95 10.07 11.19
C GLU A 176 -7.14 11.47 10.59
N TRP A 177 -6.45 12.47 11.13
CA TRP A 177 -6.49 13.83 10.58
C TRP A 177 -5.89 13.90 9.17
N MET A 178 -4.75 13.25 8.90
CA MET A 178 -4.16 13.20 7.56
C MET A 178 -5.10 12.54 6.55
N GLU A 179 -5.78 11.47 6.92
CA GLU A 179 -6.79 10.82 6.07
C GLU A 179 -7.94 11.79 5.74
N ALA A 180 -8.46 12.50 6.74
CA ALA A 180 -9.51 13.49 6.55
C ALA A 180 -9.07 14.64 5.62
N VAL A 181 -7.80 15.06 5.69
CA VAL A 181 -7.23 16.06 4.78
C VAL A 181 -7.17 15.51 3.35
N VAL A 182 -6.69 14.27 3.16
CA VAL A 182 -6.65 13.62 1.83
C VAL A 182 -8.05 13.53 1.23
N ASP A 183 -9.05 13.17 2.03
CA ASP A 183 -10.44 13.11 1.57
C ASP A 183 -11.02 14.48 1.18
N GLN A 184 -10.73 15.52 1.95
CA GLN A 184 -11.14 16.89 1.63
C GLN A 184 -10.52 17.37 0.31
N VAL A 185 -9.23 17.11 0.14
CA VAL A 185 -8.48 17.41 -1.08
C VAL A 185 -9.08 16.63 -2.25
N ARG A 186 -9.21 15.30 -2.16
CA ARG A 186 -9.73 14.44 -3.22
C ARG A 186 -11.12 14.87 -3.69
N LYS A 187 -12.09 15.08 -2.78
CA LYS A 187 -13.46 15.52 -3.12
C LYS A 187 -13.47 16.80 -3.94
N ARG A 188 -12.50 17.69 -3.72
CA ARG A 188 -12.40 18.96 -4.46
C ARG A 188 -11.92 18.77 -5.90
N TYR A 189 -11.05 17.79 -6.14
CA TYR A 189 -10.55 17.45 -7.47
C TYR A 189 -11.51 16.56 -8.27
N GLU A 190 -12.30 15.72 -7.60
CA GLU A 190 -13.34 14.87 -8.24
C GLU A 190 -14.41 15.68 -8.99
N GLY A 191 -14.57 16.99 -8.70
CA GLY A 191 -15.46 17.91 -9.43
C GLY A 191 -14.78 18.88 -10.40
N ASN A 192 -13.44 18.94 -10.43
CA ASN A 192 -12.65 19.90 -11.23
C ASN A 192 -12.05 19.31 -12.52
N ASP A 193 -12.41 18.06 -12.84
CA ASP A 193 -11.90 17.28 -13.98
C ASP A 193 -12.14 17.94 -15.37
N ILE A 194 -12.94 19.00 -15.42
CA ILE A 194 -13.24 19.79 -16.62
C ILE A 194 -12.38 21.08 -16.70
N ILE A 195 -12.02 21.69 -15.57
CA ILE A 195 -11.28 22.97 -15.54
C ILE A 195 -9.77 22.70 -15.61
N GLU A 196 -9.29 21.61 -15.01
CA GLU A 196 -7.87 21.24 -15.06
C GLU A 196 -7.41 20.74 -16.42
N ARG A 197 -8.29 20.15 -17.24
CA ARG A 197 -7.93 19.73 -18.61
C ARG A 197 -7.51 20.90 -19.49
N ASN A 198 -8.00 22.12 -19.26
CA ASN A 198 -7.63 23.28 -20.08
C ASN A 198 -6.34 23.96 -19.60
N GLN A 199 -6.01 23.91 -18.30
CA GLN A 199 -4.76 24.52 -17.78
C GLN A 199 -3.58 23.54 -17.74
N ILE A 200 -3.83 22.24 -17.60
CA ILE A 200 -2.79 21.20 -17.68
C ILE A 200 -2.38 20.92 -19.13
N GLN A 201 -3.24 21.20 -20.12
CA GLN A 201 -2.86 21.08 -21.54
C GLN A 201 -1.69 22.01 -21.92
N ASP A 202 -1.63 23.21 -21.35
CA ASP A 202 -0.55 24.18 -21.59
C ASP A 202 0.78 23.77 -20.94
N PHE A 203 0.75 22.93 -19.90
CA PHE A 203 1.96 22.44 -19.23
C PHE A 203 2.40 21.03 -19.71
N ARG A 204 1.46 20.22 -20.22
CA ARG A 204 1.72 18.83 -20.69
C ARG A 204 2.44 18.73 -22.03
N VAL A 205 2.55 19.82 -22.80
CA VAL A 205 3.34 19.81 -24.06
C VAL A 205 4.84 19.58 -23.79
N ASN A 206 5.33 19.77 -22.56
CA ASN A 206 6.77 19.72 -22.27
C ASN A 206 7.31 18.50 -21.50
N ILE A 207 6.49 17.60 -20.97
CA ILE A 207 7.01 16.43 -20.24
C ILE A 207 6.16 15.18 -20.54
N GLN A 208 6.36 14.59 -21.72
CA GLN A 208 6.00 13.21 -21.99
C GLN A 208 7.19 12.31 -21.68
N THR A 209 7.07 11.47 -20.64
CA THR A 209 7.28 10.00 -20.67
C THR A 209 7.40 9.49 -19.23
N ASN A 210 6.34 8.89 -18.67
CA ASN A 210 6.36 7.54 -18.07
C ASN A 210 5.01 7.25 -17.40
N SER A 211 4.35 6.18 -17.82
CA SER A 211 3.03 5.72 -17.34
C SER A 211 3.16 4.82 -16.11
N ASN A 212 2.42 5.13 -15.04
CA ASN A 212 2.35 4.38 -13.78
C ASN A 212 1.21 3.32 -13.82
N PRO A 213 1.43 2.03 -13.52
CA PRO A 213 0.46 0.97 -13.76
C PRO A 213 -0.23 0.42 -12.49
N PHE A 214 -0.80 1.25 -11.61
CA PHE A 214 -1.66 0.74 -10.52
C PHE A 214 -2.93 1.56 -10.28
N PRO A 215 -4.07 0.89 -10.01
CA PRO A 215 -5.26 1.51 -9.43
C PRO A 215 -5.03 1.87 -7.95
N THR A 216 -5.68 2.95 -7.54
CA THR A 216 -5.72 3.59 -6.22
C THR A 216 -5.81 2.61 -5.04
N ILE A 217 -4.90 2.81 -4.07
CA ILE A 217 -4.83 2.12 -2.78
C ILE A 217 -5.86 2.66 -1.77
N TRP A 218 -6.65 3.67 -2.14
CA TRP A 218 -7.69 4.24 -1.29
C TRP A 218 -9.07 3.75 -1.72
N LYS A 219 -9.55 2.70 -1.07
CA LYS A 219 -10.97 2.38 -0.93
C LYS A 219 -11.31 2.41 0.55
#